data_AF-A0A7R9WZ74-F1
#
_entry.id   AF-A0A7R9WZ74-F1
#
_cell.length_a   1.000
_cell.length_b   1.000
_cell.length_c   1.000
_cell.angle_alpha   90.00
_cell.angle_beta   90.00
_cell.angle_gamma   90.00
#
_symmetry.space_group_name_H-M   'P 1'
#
loop_
_entity.id
_entity.type
_entity.pdbx_description
1 polymer ?
#
loop_
_entity_poly.entity_id
_entity_poly.type
_entity_poly.pdbx_seq_one_letter_code
_entity_poly.pdbx_strand_id
1 'polypeptide(L)'
;ALPFHPTHSTISTTYTCRISIGPLLDPTTSRMVWHVVSDDFCAEAVQTACAILQGRHDFSAFLGAPCETQDRRKRHDTPCTLDHVRIRTVPPISAATFPAGMPRTVTMEISVTGDRFLYKMVRLIAGALVAIGVGDL
;
A
#
# COMPACT_ATOMS: atom_id res chain seq x y z
N ALA A 1 27.82 -14.12 20.93
CA ALA A 1 26.96 -13.54 19.89
C ALA A 1 25.67 -14.35 19.83
N LEU A 2 24.50 -13.71 19.81
CA LEU A 2 23.24 -14.43 19.60
C LEU A 2 23.21 -14.97 18.15
N PRO A 3 22.71 -16.20 17.92
CA PRO A 3 22.57 -16.75 16.58
C PRO A 3 21.57 -15.92 15.76
N PHE A 4 21.81 -15.80 14.45
CA PHE A 4 20.92 -15.10 13.53
C PHE A 4 19.49 -15.66 13.59
N HIS A 5 18.50 -14.77 13.66
CA HIS A 5 17.08 -15.13 13.64
C HIS A 5 16.34 -14.26 12.61
N PRO A 6 15.74 -14.82 11.56
CA PRO A 6 15.13 -14.05 10.46
C PRO A 6 14.17 -12.94 10.93
N THR A 7 13.27 -13.25 11.88
CA THR A 7 12.31 -12.27 12.40
C THR A 7 12.93 -11.18 13.28
N HIS A 8 13.85 -11.53 14.20
CA HIS A 8 14.39 -10.59 15.19
C HIS A 8 15.62 -9.82 14.70
N SER A 9 16.29 -10.33 13.65
CA SER A 9 17.46 -9.68 13.03
C SER A 9 17.07 -8.80 11.83
N THR A 10 15.78 -8.61 11.55
CA THR A 10 15.31 -7.72 10.48
C THR A 10 15.44 -6.26 10.91
N ILE A 11 16.02 -5.42 10.05
CA ILE A 11 16.22 -3.98 10.30
C ILE A 11 15.01 -3.17 9.81
N SER A 12 14.50 -3.49 8.62
CA SER A 12 13.32 -2.86 8.05
C SER A 12 12.62 -3.82 7.09
N THR A 13 11.32 -3.63 6.90
CA THR A 13 10.53 -4.37 5.92
C THR A 13 9.92 -3.39 4.92
N THR A 14 9.98 -3.73 3.64
CA THR A 14 9.32 -2.96 2.58
C THR A 14 8.18 -3.77 1.99
N TYR A 15 6.98 -3.20 2.04
CA TYR A 15 5.81 -3.74 1.38
C TYR A 15 5.48 -2.93 0.14
N THR A 16 5.03 -3.62 -0.89
CA THR A 16 4.69 -3.04 -2.18
C THR A 16 3.29 -3.46 -2.59
N CYS A 17 2.41 -2.49 -2.81
CA CYS A 17 1.06 -2.68 -3.30
C CYS A 17 0.97 -2.09 -4.71
N ARG A 18 0.50 -2.88 -5.68
CA ARG A 18 0.29 -2.41 -7.05
C ARG A 18 -1.17 -2.15 -7.30
N ILE A 19 -1.44 -1.00 -7.89
CA ILE A 19 -2.77 -0.55 -8.28
C ILE A 19 -2.79 -0.33 -9.80
N SER A 20 -3.87 -0.74 -10.43
CA SER A 20 -4.13 -0.47 -11.85
C SER A 20 -5.32 0.48 -11.91
N ILE A 21 -5.11 1.67 -12.48
CA ILE A 21 -6.11 2.73 -12.56
C ILE A 21 -6.58 2.84 -14.01
N GLY A 22 -7.89 2.77 -14.20
CA GLY A 22 -8.54 2.99 -15.49
C GLY A 22 -9.80 2.15 -15.66
N PRO A 23 -10.49 2.28 -16.79
CA PRO A 23 -11.83 1.71 -16.98
C PRO A 23 -11.84 0.19 -17.18
N LEU A 24 -10.70 -0.42 -17.57
CA LEU A 24 -10.63 -1.84 -17.88
C LEU A 24 -9.42 -2.50 -17.23
N LEU A 25 -9.64 -3.59 -16.50
CA LEU A 25 -8.55 -4.40 -15.94
C LEU A 25 -7.95 -5.33 -17.00
N ASP A 26 -6.62 -5.36 -17.08
CA ASP A 26 -5.91 -6.42 -17.79
C ASP A 26 -6.16 -7.78 -17.12
N PRO A 27 -6.82 -8.75 -17.79
CA PRO A 27 -7.15 -10.04 -17.21
C PRO A 27 -5.91 -10.84 -16.76
N THR A 28 -4.76 -10.62 -17.41
CA THR A 28 -3.50 -11.32 -17.08
C THR A 28 -2.89 -10.84 -15.76
N THR A 29 -3.24 -9.63 -15.30
CA THR A 29 -2.73 -9.05 -14.05
C THR A 29 -3.76 -9.03 -12.92
N SER A 30 -4.99 -9.51 -13.18
CA SER A 30 -6.15 -9.44 -12.26
C SER A 30 -5.92 -9.97 -10.85
N ARG A 31 -4.98 -10.90 -10.65
CA ARG A 31 -4.62 -11.48 -9.34
C ARG A 31 -3.41 -10.81 -8.68
N MET A 32 -2.73 -9.92 -9.39
CA MET A 32 -1.45 -9.30 -8.98
C MET A 32 -1.58 -7.82 -8.68
N VAL A 33 -2.64 -7.17 -9.18
CA VAL A 33 -2.91 -5.75 -8.96
C VAL A 33 -4.29 -5.55 -8.36
N TRP A 34 -4.44 -4.47 -7.61
CA TRP A 34 -5.76 -3.98 -7.23
C TRP A 34 -6.27 -3.04 -8.33
N HIS A 35 -7.40 -3.37 -8.95
CA HIS A 35 -8.03 -2.53 -9.96
C HIS A 35 -8.86 -1.43 -9.31
N VAL A 36 -8.63 -0.19 -9.75
CA VAL A 36 -9.34 1.02 -9.34
C VAL A 36 -9.95 1.64 -10.59
N VAL A 37 -11.27 1.75 -10.60
CA VAL A 37 -12.00 2.39 -11.70
C VAL A 37 -12.14 3.87 -11.36
N SER A 38 -11.28 4.70 -11.94
CA SER A 38 -11.31 6.16 -11.78
C SER A 38 -10.62 6.79 -12.99
N ASP A 39 -11.20 7.88 -13.49
CA ASP A 39 -10.64 8.68 -14.58
C ASP A 39 -9.80 9.87 -14.06
N ASP A 40 -10.06 10.32 -12.82
CA ASP A 40 -9.50 11.54 -12.22
C ASP A 40 -8.58 11.27 -11.02
N PHE A 41 -7.70 10.26 -11.13
CA PHE A 41 -6.79 9.93 -10.02
C PHE A 41 -5.70 11.00 -9.81
N CYS A 42 -5.75 11.71 -8.69
CA CYS A 42 -4.80 12.76 -8.33
C CYS A 42 -3.56 12.22 -7.62
N ALA A 43 -2.52 11.89 -8.40
CA ALA A 43 -1.26 11.39 -7.85
C ALA A 43 -0.55 12.39 -6.89
N GLU A 44 -0.70 13.70 -7.12
CA GLU A 44 -0.07 14.74 -6.29
C GLU A 44 -0.67 14.80 -4.87
N ALA A 45 -1.99 14.64 -4.75
CA ALA A 45 -2.66 14.56 -3.46
C ALA A 45 -2.16 13.33 -2.67
N VAL A 46 -2.02 12.19 -3.36
CA VAL A 46 -1.48 10.96 -2.75
C VAL A 46 -0.02 11.14 -2.33
N GLN A 47 0.81 11.82 -3.13
CA GLN A 47 2.21 12.10 -2.76
C GLN A 47 2.29 12.97 -1.51
N THR A 48 1.43 13.98 -1.39
CA THR A 48 1.34 14.84 -0.20
C THR A 48 0.95 14.02 1.03
N ALA A 49 -0.05 13.15 0.92
CA ALA A 49 -0.44 12.24 1.99
C ALA A 49 0.68 11.26 2.38
N CYS A 50 1.42 10.73 1.39
CA CYS A 50 2.59 9.88 1.64
C CYS A 50 3.65 10.60 2.48
N ALA A 51 3.88 11.90 2.25
CA ALA A 51 4.84 12.68 3.02
C ALA A 51 4.39 12.84 4.49
N ILE A 52 3.08 13.03 4.73
CA ILE A 52 2.51 13.16 6.09
C ILE A 52 2.69 11.86 6.89
N LEU A 53 2.55 10.71 6.22
CA LEU A 53 2.66 9.39 6.87
C LEU A 53 4.11 9.00 7.24
N GLN A 54 5.13 9.69 6.71
CA GLN A 54 6.53 9.40 7.03
C GLN A 54 6.88 9.87 8.45
N GLY A 55 7.74 9.11 9.13
CA GLY A 55 8.17 9.37 10.50
C GLY A 55 7.50 8.46 11.53
N ARG A 56 7.63 8.84 12.80
CA ARG A 56 7.12 8.09 13.95
C ARG A 56 5.73 8.60 14.33
N HIS A 57 4.71 7.78 14.14
CA HIS A 57 3.31 8.13 14.43
C HIS A 57 2.60 7.01 15.17
N ASP A 58 1.50 7.36 15.87
CA ASP A 58 0.55 6.37 16.35
C ASP A 58 -0.35 5.92 15.20
N PHE A 59 -0.12 4.71 14.69
CA PHE A 59 -0.91 4.12 13.60
C PHE A 59 -2.10 3.29 14.10
N SER A 60 -2.59 3.55 15.31
CA SER A 60 -3.75 2.85 15.89
C SER A 60 -5.01 2.89 15.01
N ALA A 61 -5.23 3.97 14.24
CA ALA A 61 -6.31 4.07 13.26
C ALA A 61 -6.18 3.09 12.08
N PHE A 62 -4.95 2.67 11.76
CA PHE A 62 -4.65 1.69 10.71
C PHE A 62 -4.47 0.26 11.27
N LEU A 63 -4.94 0.00 12.49
CA LEU A 63 -4.98 -1.35 13.04
C LEU A 63 -6.27 -2.05 12.57
N GLY A 64 -6.12 -3.10 11.76
CA GLY A 64 -7.26 -3.92 11.37
C GLY A 64 -7.84 -4.64 12.60
N ALA A 65 -9.18 -4.67 12.71
CA ALA A 65 -9.84 -5.45 13.76
C ALA A 65 -9.44 -6.93 13.65
N PRO A 66 -8.97 -7.56 14.75
CA PRO A 66 -8.70 -9.00 14.74
C PRO A 66 -10.01 -9.77 14.57
N CYS A 67 -9.97 -10.83 13.76
CA CYS A 67 -11.07 -11.79 13.64
C CYS A 67 -11.05 -12.67 14.91
N GLU A 68 -12.10 -12.56 15.73
CA GLU A 68 -12.48 -13.39 16.88
C GLU A 68 -11.38 -13.89 17.87
N THR A 69 -11.55 -13.43 19.13
CA THR A 69 -11.33 -14.21 20.38
C THR A 69 -9.92 -14.49 20.91
N GLN A 70 -8.83 -13.96 20.34
CA GLN A 70 -7.56 -13.88 21.09
C GLN A 70 -6.91 -12.50 20.99
N ASP A 71 -6.41 -12.01 22.13
CA ASP A 71 -5.56 -10.83 22.26
C ASP A 71 -6.22 -9.42 22.17
N ARG A 72 -7.34 -9.21 22.88
CA ARG A 72 -7.69 -7.85 23.36
C ARG A 72 -6.63 -7.22 24.29
N ARG A 73 -5.65 -8.02 24.78
CA ARG A 73 -4.63 -7.62 25.77
C ARG A 73 -3.23 -7.32 25.19
N LYS A 74 -2.98 -7.43 23.88
CA LYS A 74 -1.70 -7.04 23.23
C LYS A 74 -1.71 -5.64 22.59
N ARG A 75 -2.57 -4.73 23.06
CA ARG A 75 -2.51 -3.31 22.66
C ARG A 75 -1.46 -2.58 23.50
N HIS A 76 -0.17 -2.69 23.18
CA HIS A 76 0.81 -1.87 23.91
C HIS A 76 1.98 -1.30 23.12
N ASP A 77 2.02 -1.47 21.79
CA ASP A 77 2.98 -0.71 20.99
C ASP A 77 2.42 -0.40 19.60
N THR A 78 1.62 0.67 19.53
CA THR A 78 1.09 1.23 18.28
C THR A 78 2.00 2.24 17.58
N PRO A 79 2.99 2.92 18.23
CA PRO A 79 3.89 3.76 17.49
C PRO A 79 4.79 2.92 16.59
N CYS A 80 4.73 3.20 15.30
CA CYS A 80 5.64 2.63 14.30
C CYS A 80 6.37 3.77 13.59
N THR A 81 7.52 3.46 13.00
CA THR A 81 8.29 4.40 12.21
C THR A 81 8.22 3.99 10.75
N LEU A 82 7.66 4.86 9.92
CA LEU A 82 7.69 4.68 8.46
C LEU A 82 8.83 5.51 7.89
N ASP A 83 9.88 4.84 7.42
CA ASP A 83 11.04 5.49 6.82
C ASP A 83 10.71 6.05 5.44
N HIS A 84 9.97 5.28 4.64
CA HIS A 84 9.59 5.68 3.28
C HIS A 84 8.16 5.27 2.95
N VAL A 85 7.37 6.23 2.50
CA VAL A 85 6.06 5.99 1.90
C VAL A 85 6.04 6.72 0.56
N ARG A 86 5.84 5.99 -0.53
CA ARG A 86 5.93 6.55 -1.89
C ARG A 86 4.91 5.93 -2.81
N ILE A 87 4.42 6.73 -3.75
CA ILE A 87 3.66 6.27 -4.90
C ILE A 87 4.45 6.60 -6.18
N ARG A 88 4.52 5.65 -7.11
CA ARG A 88 5.17 5.86 -8.40
C ARG A 88 4.42 5.16 -9.53
N THR A 89 4.43 5.75 -10.71
CA THR A 89 3.99 5.06 -11.93
C THR A 89 5.03 4.01 -12.31
N VAL A 90 4.58 2.81 -12.63
CA VAL A 90 5.42 1.69 -13.05
C VAL A 90 4.91 1.14 -14.38
N PRO A 91 5.79 0.51 -15.19
CA PRO A 91 5.32 -0.20 -16.36
C PRO A 91 4.32 -1.31 -15.97
N PRO A 92 3.37 -1.65 -16.85
CA PRO A 92 2.45 -2.76 -16.62
C PRO A 92 3.23 -4.06 -16.43
N ILE A 93 2.70 -4.93 -15.57
CA ILE A 93 3.33 -6.22 -15.25
C ILE A 93 3.34 -7.15 -16.47
N SER A 94 2.30 -7.06 -17.30
CA SER A 94 2.15 -7.88 -18.49
C SER A 94 2.72 -7.19 -19.72
N ALA A 95 3.43 -7.95 -20.55
CA ALA A 95 3.85 -7.53 -21.89
C ALA A 95 2.75 -7.75 -22.94
N ALA A 96 1.52 -8.11 -22.51
CA ALA A 96 0.40 -8.31 -23.41
C ALA A 96 0.10 -7.01 -24.17
N THR A 97 0.26 -7.07 -25.50
CA THR A 97 -0.09 -5.96 -26.38
C THR A 97 -1.59 -5.98 -26.62
N PHE A 98 -2.30 -5.00 -26.07
CA PHE A 98 -3.70 -4.79 -26.39
C PHE A 98 -3.86 -4.06 -27.74
N PRO A 99 -4.96 -4.31 -28.47
CA PRO A 99 -5.25 -3.61 -29.73
C PRO A 99 -5.22 -2.09 -29.55
N ALA A 100 -4.76 -1.39 -30.59
CA ALA A 100 -4.80 0.07 -30.62
C ALA A 100 -6.25 0.55 -30.48
N GLY A 101 -6.51 1.45 -29.52
CA GLY A 101 -7.85 1.98 -29.21
C GLY A 101 -8.49 1.44 -27.93
N MET A 102 -7.89 0.45 -27.27
CA MET A 102 -8.33 0.04 -25.92
C MET A 102 -7.93 1.11 -24.89
N PRO A 103 -8.81 1.48 -23.93
CA PRO A 103 -8.46 2.45 -22.91
C PRO A 103 -7.25 1.95 -22.12
N ARG A 104 -6.25 2.82 -21.99
CA ARG A 104 -4.99 2.48 -21.31
C ARG A 104 -5.18 2.60 -19.80
N THR A 105 -4.75 1.58 -19.07
CA THR A 105 -4.61 1.66 -17.63
C THR A 105 -3.24 2.18 -17.25
N VAL A 106 -3.18 2.96 -16.18
CA VAL A 106 -1.94 3.36 -15.53
C VAL A 106 -1.69 2.42 -14.36
N THR A 107 -0.55 1.75 -14.34
CA THR A 107 -0.13 0.97 -13.16
C THR A 107 0.69 1.84 -12.25
N MET A 108 0.28 1.93 -10.98
CA MET A 108 1.04 2.61 -9.94
C MET A 108 1.42 1.63 -8.84
N GLU A 109 2.48 1.97 -8.13
CA GLU A 109 3.03 1.18 -7.05
C GLU A 109 3.17 2.04 -5.80
N ILE A 110 2.52 1.62 -4.73
CA ILE A 110 2.64 2.19 -3.39
C ILE A 110 3.64 1.33 -2.62
N SER A 111 4.76 1.92 -2.22
CA SER A 111 5.78 1.26 -1.41
C SER A 111 5.84 1.87 -0.02
N VAL A 112 5.81 1.02 1.00
CA VAL A 112 5.87 1.41 2.41
C VAL A 112 7.02 0.65 3.09
N THR A 113 8.00 1.39 3.58
CA THR A 113 9.15 0.87 4.33
C THR A 113 9.06 1.38 5.76
N GLY A 114 9.29 0.50 6.72
CA GLY A 114 9.34 0.86 8.13
C GLY A 114 9.96 -0.23 8.98
N ASP A 115 10.09 0.11 10.28
CA ASP A 115 10.64 -0.77 11.31
C ASP A 115 9.72 -1.96 11.61
N ARG A 116 8.42 -1.69 11.73
CA ARG A 116 7.39 -2.64 12.13
C ARG A 116 6.02 -2.20 11.63
N PHE A 117 5.16 -3.18 11.36
CA PHE A 117 3.80 -2.94 10.90
C PHE A 117 2.77 -3.56 11.82
N LEU A 118 1.66 -2.87 12.03
CA LEU A 118 0.49 -3.40 12.71
C LEU A 118 -0.28 -4.36 11.80
N TYR A 119 -1.17 -5.17 12.39
CA TYR A 119 -2.00 -6.10 11.62
C TYR A 119 -2.83 -5.35 10.57
N LYS A 120 -2.69 -5.76 9.30
CA LYS A 120 -3.33 -5.16 8.10
C LYS A 120 -2.98 -3.68 7.83
N MET A 121 -2.02 -3.09 8.55
CA MET A 121 -1.67 -1.68 8.48
C MET A 121 -1.40 -1.18 7.05
N VAL A 122 -0.50 -1.85 6.33
CA VAL A 122 -0.13 -1.43 4.96
C VAL A 122 -1.33 -1.45 4.02
N ARG A 123 -2.26 -2.40 4.19
CA ARG A 123 -3.44 -2.50 3.33
C ARG A 123 -4.44 -1.38 3.63
N LEU A 124 -4.57 -0.99 4.88
CA LEU A 124 -5.41 0.16 5.28
C LEU A 124 -4.79 1.48 4.82
N ILE A 125 -3.47 1.63 4.92
CA ILE A 125 -2.74 2.79 4.37
C ILE A 125 -2.95 2.87 2.85
N ALA A 126 -2.74 1.78 2.12
CA ALA A 126 -2.95 1.76 0.67
C ALA A 126 -4.40 2.10 0.29
N GLY A 127 -5.37 1.62 1.06
CA GLY A 127 -6.78 1.98 0.88
C GLY A 127 -7.04 3.47 1.07
N ALA A 128 -6.53 4.07 2.14
CA ALA A 128 -6.66 5.50 2.40
C ALA A 128 -5.98 6.36 1.32
N LEU A 129 -4.78 5.97 0.88
CA LEU A 129 -4.06 6.65 -0.18
C LEU A 129 -4.81 6.60 -1.52
N VAL A 130 -5.43 5.46 -1.85
CA VAL A 130 -6.25 5.35 -3.05
C VAL A 130 -7.53 6.20 -2.92
N ALA A 131 -8.19 6.19 -1.76
CA ALA A 131 -9.37 7.01 -1.51
C ALA A 131 -9.07 8.52 -1.66
N ILE A 132 -7.92 9.00 -1.15
CA ILE A 132 -7.44 10.37 -1.40
C ILE A 132 -7.21 10.62 -2.90
N GLY A 133 -6.59 9.65 -3.58
CA GLY A 133 -6.31 9.77 -5.01
C GLY A 133 -7.56 9.87 -5.88
N VAL A 134 -8.65 9.19 -5.51
CA VAL A 134 -9.94 9.29 -6.23
C VAL A 134 -10.83 10.45 -5.77
N GLY A 135 -10.45 11.16 -4.70
CA GLY A 135 -11.20 12.32 -4.17
C GLY A 135 -12.31 11.98 -3.17
N ASP A 136 -12.29 10.79 -2.57
CA ASP A 136 -13.27 10.35 -1.56
C ASP A 136 -12.93 10.83 -0.12
N LEU A 137 -11.80 11.53 0.05
CA LEU A 137 -11.24 12.00 1.34
C LEU A 137 -10.69 13.41 1.25
#